data_AF-A0A920S770-F1
#
_entry.id   AF-A0A920S770-F1
#
_cell.length_a   1.000
_cell.length_b   1.000
_cell.length_c   1.000
_cell.angle_alpha   90.00
_cell.angle_beta   90.00
_cell.angle_gamma   90.00
#
_symmetry.space_group_name_H-M   'P 1'
#
loop_
_entity.id
_entity.type
_entity.pdbx_description
1 polymer ?
#
loop_
_entity_poly.entity_id
_entity_poly.type
_entity_poly.pdbx_seq_one_letter_code
_entity_poly.pdbx_strand_id
1 'polypeptide(L)'
;MADAQDLQGKLGRLDRHKLDEYMDSVRTVEQQIERITKRQVDIRDIDLEEPEKLWTTMRRDEYIQIMGDLMILALQTDLTRVSSMMVAPERWSTPLMFEDVFVKPIDHHGWTHNQKNAEVLGDLEKLIIFTCANSRASVPRWMPSRKVKERCSTT
;
A
#
# COMPACT_ATOMS: atom_id res chain seq x y z
N MET A 1 1.31 29.46 -21.19
CA MET A 1 0.50 30.33 -20.30
C MET A 1 -0.08 31.56 -21.02
N ALA A 2 0.57 32.12 -22.05
CA ALA A 2 0.07 33.31 -22.76
C ALA A 2 -1.31 33.10 -23.43
N ASP A 3 -1.51 31.99 -24.15
CA ASP A 3 -2.80 31.71 -24.84
C ASP A 3 -4.02 31.65 -23.91
N ALA A 4 -3.82 31.22 -22.66
CA ALA A 4 -4.92 31.11 -21.69
C ALA A 4 -5.32 32.46 -21.10
N GLN A 5 -4.36 33.39 -20.97
CA GLN A 5 -4.63 34.77 -20.55
C GLN A 5 -5.42 35.51 -21.64
N ASP A 6 -5.08 35.27 -22.91
CA ASP A 6 -5.82 35.79 -24.05
C ASP A 6 -7.25 35.23 -24.14
N LEU A 7 -7.45 33.98 -23.72
CA LEU A 7 -8.77 33.35 -23.69
C LEU A 7 -9.64 33.85 -22.53
N GLN A 8 -9.08 34.09 -21.34
CA GLN A 8 -9.81 34.64 -20.18
C GLN A 8 -10.52 35.96 -20.51
N GLY A 9 -9.91 36.83 -21.33
CA GLY A 9 -10.49 38.11 -21.74
C GLY A 9 -11.76 37.98 -22.60
N LYS A 10 -11.94 36.84 -23.28
CA LYS A 10 -13.05 36.57 -24.20
C LYS A 10 -14.19 35.77 -23.58
N LEU A 11 -14.00 35.24 -22.36
CA LEU A 11 -14.93 34.34 -21.69
C LEU A 11 -15.88 35.08 -20.72
N GLY A 12 -17.05 34.50 -20.49
CA GLY A 12 -17.98 34.92 -19.45
C GLY A 12 -17.46 34.58 -18.04
N ARG A 13 -18.04 35.20 -16.99
CA ARG A 13 -17.56 35.02 -15.59
C ARG A 13 -17.52 33.55 -15.15
N LEU A 14 -18.51 32.76 -15.56
CA LEU A 14 -18.65 31.35 -15.16
C LEU A 14 -17.60 30.47 -15.86
N ASP A 15 -17.35 30.73 -17.14
CA ASP A 15 -16.34 30.01 -17.91
C ASP A 15 -14.91 30.36 -17.47
N ARG A 16 -14.65 31.61 -17.09
CA ARG A 16 -13.36 32.00 -16.49
C ARG A 16 -13.06 31.19 -15.22
N HIS A 17 -14.06 31.04 -14.34
CA HIS A 17 -13.89 30.25 -13.12
C HIS A 17 -13.55 28.78 -13.44
N LYS A 18 -14.17 28.20 -14.48
CA LYS A 18 -13.86 26.83 -14.91
C LYS A 18 -12.47 26.70 -15.55
N LEU A 19 -12.04 27.70 -16.31
CA LEU A 19 -10.70 27.76 -16.86
C LEU A 19 -9.64 27.87 -15.75
N ASP A 20 -9.92 28.65 -14.70
CA ASP A 20 -9.03 28.80 -13.54
C ASP A 20 -8.89 27.47 -12.78
N GLU A 21 -10.01 26.79 -12.49
CA GLU A 21 -10.00 25.44 -11.88
C GLU A 21 -9.18 24.44 -12.72
N TYR A 22 -9.31 24.49 -14.05
CA TYR A 22 -8.54 23.64 -14.95
C TYR A 22 -7.04 23.95 -14.88
N MET A 23 -6.66 25.22 -14.88
CA MET A 23 -5.26 25.64 -14.79
C MET A 23 -4.62 25.26 -13.45
N ASP A 24 -5.37 25.37 -12.36
CA ASP A 24 -4.90 24.91 -11.05
C ASP A 24 -4.68 23.39 -11.02
N SER A 25 -5.56 22.62 -11.69
CA SER A 25 -5.38 21.17 -11.86
C SER A 25 -4.12 20.83 -12.67
N VAL A 26 -3.91 21.49 -13.81
CA VAL A 26 -2.71 21.30 -14.64
C VAL A 26 -1.45 21.63 -13.85
N ARG A 27 -1.45 22.77 -13.15
CA ARG A 27 -0.30 23.19 -12.32
C ARG A 27 0.00 22.19 -11.20
N THR A 28 -1.04 21.62 -10.59
CA THR A 28 -0.87 20.57 -9.58
C THR A 28 -0.17 19.34 -10.17
N VAL A 29 -0.56 18.92 -11.37
CA VAL A 29 0.09 17.80 -12.08
C VAL A 29 1.55 18.13 -12.43
N GLU A 30 1.83 19.33 -12.94
CA GLU A 30 3.21 19.77 -13.25
C GLU A 30 4.11 19.75 -12.01
N GLN A 31 3.61 20.27 -10.87
CA GLN A 31 4.35 20.22 -9.60
C GLN A 31 4.62 18.79 -9.12
N GLN A 32 3.66 17.87 -9.33
CA GLN A 32 3.87 16.46 -9.01
C GLN A 32 4.96 15.85 -9.90
N ILE A 33 4.95 16.13 -11.22
CA ILE A 33 5.98 15.67 -12.16
C ILE A 33 7.35 16.22 -11.78
N GLU A 34 7.46 17.51 -11.47
CA GLU A 34 8.72 18.13 -11.06
C GLU A 34 9.28 17.48 -9.79
N ARG A 35 8.42 17.22 -8.79
CA ARG A 35 8.80 16.55 -7.55
C ARG A 35 9.32 15.14 -7.79
N ILE A 36 8.65 14.37 -8.67
CA ILE A 36 9.08 13.00 -9.03
C ILE A 36 10.41 13.05 -9.78
N THR A 37 10.54 13.95 -10.75
CA THR A 37 11.75 14.07 -11.59
C THR A 37 12.98 14.41 -10.75
N LYS A 38 12.86 15.36 -9.81
CA LYS A 38 13.96 15.71 -8.89
C LYS A 38 14.40 14.50 -8.07
N ARG A 39 13.45 13.73 -7.52
CA ARG A 39 13.76 12.53 -6.73
C ARG A 39 14.38 11.40 -7.55
N GLN A 40 14.00 11.26 -8.83
CA GLN A 40 14.62 10.26 -9.71
C GLN A 40 16.09 10.57 -9.98
N VAL A 41 16.49 11.85 -10.00
CA VAL A 41 17.90 12.22 -10.11
C VAL A 41 18.66 11.76 -8.86
N ASP A 42 18.12 11.99 -7.66
CA ASP A 42 18.76 11.59 -6.40
C ASP A 42 18.92 10.05 -6.26
N ILE A 43 18.03 9.27 -6.86
CA ILE A 43 18.06 7.79 -6.80
C ILE A 43 19.01 7.18 -7.85
N ARG A 44 19.23 7.86 -8.98
CA ARG A 44 20.03 7.35 -10.09
C ARG A 44 21.49 7.07 -9.74
N ASP A 45 22.02 7.77 -8.73
CA ASP A 45 23.40 7.61 -8.29
C ASP A 45 23.56 6.50 -7.22
N ILE A 46 22.48 5.81 -6.85
CA ILE A 46 22.50 4.70 -5.89
C ILE A 46 22.70 3.40 -6.67
N ASP A 47 23.84 2.75 -6.45
CA ASP A 47 24.09 1.40 -6.94
C ASP A 47 23.33 0.39 -6.06
N LEU A 48 22.19 -0.10 -6.57
CA LEU A 48 21.29 -1.04 -5.91
C LEU A 48 21.23 -2.31 -6.74
N GLU A 49 21.69 -3.41 -6.16
CA GLU A 49 21.47 -4.74 -6.73
C GLU A 49 20.00 -5.14 -6.60
N GLU A 50 19.42 -5.63 -7.70
CA GLU A 50 18.05 -6.13 -7.69
C GLU A 50 17.97 -7.43 -6.87
N PRO A 51 16.99 -7.59 -5.96
CA PRO A 51 16.86 -8.81 -5.20
C PRO A 51 16.57 -10.01 -6.12
N GLU A 52 17.44 -11.02 -6.11
CA GLU A 52 17.32 -12.21 -6.97
C GLU A 52 16.08 -13.08 -6.66
N LYS A 53 15.57 -12.99 -5.42
CA LYS A 53 14.50 -13.84 -4.93
C LYS A 53 13.13 -13.26 -5.29
N LEU A 54 12.38 -13.99 -6.13
CA LEU A 54 10.98 -13.66 -6.40
C LEU A 54 10.15 -13.70 -5.12
N TRP A 55 9.25 -12.72 -4.96
CA TRP A 55 8.36 -12.63 -3.79
C TRP A 55 7.49 -13.88 -3.57
N THR A 56 7.18 -14.62 -4.65
CA THR A 56 6.41 -15.88 -4.60
C THR A 56 7.16 -17.05 -3.97
N THR A 57 8.49 -16.95 -3.86
CA THR A 57 9.36 -17.97 -3.27
C THR A 57 9.73 -17.65 -1.82
N MET A 58 9.32 -16.48 -1.33
CA MET A 58 9.52 -16.05 0.04
C MET A 58 8.38 -16.53 0.92
N ARG A 59 8.67 -16.81 2.18
CA ARG A 59 7.63 -17.15 3.15
C ARG A 59 6.68 -15.97 3.33
N ARG A 60 5.42 -16.24 3.61
CA ARG A 60 4.41 -15.19 3.62
C ARG A 60 4.58 -14.21 4.78
N ASP A 61 5.00 -14.69 5.94
CA ASP A 61 5.35 -13.88 7.10
C ASP A 61 6.49 -12.89 6.80
N GLU A 62 7.59 -13.37 6.21
CA GLU A 62 8.75 -12.55 5.80
C GLU A 62 8.33 -11.46 4.80
N TYR A 63 7.53 -11.83 3.79
CA TYR A 63 7.03 -10.86 2.81
C TYR A 63 6.25 -9.73 3.47
N ILE A 64 5.32 -10.05 4.37
CA ILE A 64 4.47 -9.06 5.04
C ILE A 64 5.32 -8.12 5.90
N GLN A 65 6.32 -8.66 6.61
CA GLN A 65 7.22 -7.87 7.44
C GLN A 65 8.08 -6.90 6.62
N ILE A 66 8.76 -7.41 5.58
CA ILE A 66 9.63 -6.58 4.72
C ILE A 66 8.84 -5.48 4.02
N MET A 67 7.67 -5.80 3.48
CA MET A 67 6.85 -4.79 2.82
C MET A 67 6.30 -3.77 3.84
N GLY A 68 5.95 -4.20 5.04
CA GLY A 68 5.59 -3.30 6.14
C GLY A 68 6.73 -2.33 6.50
N ASP A 69 7.97 -2.84 6.58
CA ASP A 69 9.15 -2.01 6.85
C ASP A 69 9.41 -1.02 5.71
N LEU A 70 9.27 -1.43 4.45
CA LEU A 70 9.36 -0.53 3.29
C LEU A 70 8.30 0.57 3.33
N MET A 71 7.06 0.24 3.72
CA MET A 71 6.00 1.24 3.89
C MET A 71 6.34 2.25 4.98
N ILE A 72 6.89 1.79 6.11
CA ILE A 72 7.31 2.66 7.22
C ILE A 72 8.47 3.56 6.80
N LEU A 73 9.48 2.99 6.14
CA LEU A 73 10.62 3.76 5.63
C LEU A 73 10.16 4.83 4.65
N ALA A 74 9.23 4.51 3.74
CA ALA A 74 8.67 5.47 2.79
C ALA A 74 7.94 6.64 3.49
N LEU A 75 7.27 6.38 4.62
CA LEU A 75 6.64 7.43 5.42
C LEU A 75 7.66 8.25 6.22
N GLN A 76 8.66 7.59 6.83
CA GLN A 76 9.70 8.24 7.65
C GLN A 76 10.61 9.14 6.82
N THR A 77 10.93 8.73 5.60
CA THR A 77 11.77 9.48 4.67
C THR A 77 11.00 10.52 3.85
N ASP A 78 9.71 10.71 4.14
CA ASP A 78 8.83 11.60 3.38
C ASP A 78 8.81 11.30 1.87
N LEU A 79 8.95 10.02 1.50
CA LEU A 79 8.81 9.59 0.11
C LEU A 79 7.35 9.60 -0.31
N THR A 80 6.43 9.13 0.53
CA THR A 80 4.99 9.17 0.23
C THR A 80 4.18 9.61 1.44
N ARG A 81 2.96 10.12 1.20
CA ARG A 81 1.99 10.46 2.26
C ARG A 81 0.96 9.35 2.50
N VAL A 82 0.76 8.50 1.50
CA VAL A 82 -0.22 7.42 1.50
C VAL A 82 0.47 6.17 0.98
N SER A 83 0.18 5.04 1.64
CA SER A 83 0.62 3.73 1.21
C SER A 83 -0.50 2.72 1.44
N SER A 84 -0.61 1.75 0.53
CA SER A 84 -1.58 0.67 0.61
C SER A 84 -0.91 -0.62 0.17
N MET A 85 -1.20 -1.72 0.87
CA MET A 85 -0.67 -3.03 0.59
C MET A 85 -1.77 -4.08 0.73
N MET A 86 -1.84 -4.98 -0.25
CA MET A 86 -2.71 -6.14 -0.20
C MET A 86 -2.01 -7.28 0.55
N VAL A 87 -2.50 -7.59 1.75
CA VAL A 87 -1.83 -8.52 2.67
C VAL A 87 -2.24 -9.98 2.45
N ALA A 88 -3.36 -10.23 1.78
CA ALA A 88 -3.77 -11.57 1.34
C ALA A 88 -4.16 -11.52 -0.15
N PRO A 89 -3.82 -12.54 -0.96
CA PRO A 89 -4.14 -12.54 -2.38
C PRO A 89 -5.66 -12.59 -2.58
N GLU A 90 -6.20 -11.58 -3.25
CA GLU A 90 -7.61 -11.55 -3.68
C GLU A 90 -7.75 -11.76 -5.20
N ARG A 91 -6.61 -11.87 -5.89
CA ARG A 91 -6.60 -12.03 -7.35
C ARG A 91 -6.79 -13.50 -7.71
N TRP A 92 -8.04 -13.85 -8.04
CA TRP A 92 -8.44 -15.17 -8.57
C TRP A 92 -8.20 -16.31 -7.57
N SER A 93 -8.45 -17.54 -8.00
CA SER A 93 -8.09 -18.79 -7.30
C SER A 93 -6.59 -19.13 -7.34
N THR A 94 -5.71 -18.15 -7.11
CA THR A 94 -4.26 -18.42 -7.03
C THR A 94 -3.91 -18.91 -5.63
N PRO A 95 -3.57 -20.19 -5.42
CA PRO A 95 -3.32 -20.68 -4.07
C PRO A 95 -2.01 -20.14 -3.52
N LEU A 96 -2.00 -19.73 -2.26
CA LEU A 96 -0.81 -19.25 -1.57
C LEU A 96 -0.57 -20.02 -0.28
N MET A 97 0.70 -20.30 0.01
CA MET A 97 1.11 -20.87 1.29
C MET A 97 1.11 -19.80 2.38
N PHE A 98 0.60 -20.16 3.55
CA PHE A 98 0.83 -19.44 4.80
C PHE A 98 1.48 -20.42 5.74
N GLU A 99 2.80 -20.32 5.83
CA GLU A 99 3.63 -21.21 6.62
C GLU A 99 3.18 -21.21 8.09
N ASP A 100 3.34 -22.37 8.75
CA ASP A 100 3.00 -22.61 10.16
C ASP A 100 1.50 -22.54 10.53
N VAL A 101 0.64 -22.09 9.62
CA VAL A 101 -0.83 -22.08 9.79
C VAL A 101 -1.48 -23.21 9.00
N PHE A 102 -1.06 -23.43 7.75
CA PHE A 102 -1.63 -24.44 6.86
C PHE A 102 -0.56 -25.37 6.29
N VAL A 103 -0.97 -26.62 6.04
CA VAL A 103 -0.09 -27.66 5.48
C VAL A 103 -0.01 -27.58 3.94
N LYS A 104 -0.99 -26.93 3.31
CA LYS A 104 -1.13 -26.84 1.85
C LYS A 104 -1.51 -25.42 1.42
N PRO A 105 -1.27 -25.04 0.15
CA PRO A 105 -1.63 -23.72 -0.34
C PRO A 105 -3.14 -23.55 -0.29
N ILE A 106 -3.60 -22.38 0.12
CA ILE A 106 -5.02 -22.07 0.26
C ILE A 106 -5.49 -21.11 -0.83
N ASP A 107 -6.72 -21.29 -1.32
CA ASP A 107 -7.40 -20.33 -2.19
C ASP A 107 -8.19 -19.34 -1.33
N HIS A 108 -7.53 -18.24 -0.97
CA HIS A 108 -8.13 -17.19 -0.16
C HIS A 108 -9.38 -16.58 -0.81
N HIS A 109 -9.32 -16.28 -2.11
CA HIS A 109 -10.44 -15.67 -2.83
C HIS A 109 -11.67 -16.59 -2.87
N GLY A 110 -11.47 -17.87 -3.16
CA GLY A 110 -12.55 -18.85 -3.13
C GLY A 110 -13.19 -18.97 -1.74
N TRP A 111 -12.37 -18.89 -0.69
CA TRP A 111 -12.85 -18.97 0.69
C TRP A 111 -13.63 -17.72 1.12
N THR A 112 -13.17 -16.52 0.76
CA THR A 112 -13.87 -15.28 1.10
C THR A 112 -15.24 -15.17 0.45
N HIS A 113 -15.50 -15.86 -0.66
CA HIS A 113 -16.82 -15.96 -1.29
C HIS A 113 -17.67 -17.16 -0.82
N ASN A 114 -17.09 -18.13 -0.10
CA ASN A 114 -17.77 -19.35 0.35
C ASN A 114 -18.09 -19.37 1.86
N GLN A 115 -18.55 -18.23 2.37
CA GLN A 115 -18.74 -17.95 3.81
C GLN A 115 -19.85 -18.76 4.51
N LYS A 116 -20.56 -19.65 3.80
CA LYS A 116 -21.61 -20.49 4.38
C LYS A 116 -21.07 -21.78 5.01
N ASN A 117 -19.81 -22.14 4.75
CA ASN A 117 -19.18 -23.32 5.33
C ASN A 117 -18.45 -22.96 6.64
N ALA A 118 -18.85 -23.59 7.75
CA ALA A 118 -18.27 -23.36 9.07
C ALA A 118 -16.77 -23.69 9.16
N GLU A 119 -16.30 -24.68 8.40
CA GLU A 119 -14.87 -25.04 8.35
C GLU A 119 -14.05 -23.93 7.68
N VAL A 120 -14.53 -23.41 6.55
CA VAL A 120 -13.90 -22.31 5.81
C VAL A 120 -13.85 -21.04 6.65
N LEU A 121 -14.90 -20.76 7.44
CA LEU A 121 -14.91 -19.62 8.36
C LEU A 121 -13.83 -19.75 9.44
N GLY A 122 -13.68 -20.94 10.04
CA GLY A 122 -12.63 -21.18 11.05
C GLY A 122 -11.22 -21.06 10.49
N ASP A 123 -11.00 -21.47 9.24
CA ASP A 123 -9.71 -21.31 8.58
C ASP A 123 -9.44 -19.86 8.15
N LEU A 124 -10.46 -19.13 7.69
CA LEU A 124 -10.36 -17.69 7.44
C LEU A 124 -10.01 -16.92 8.72
N GLU A 125 -10.55 -17.30 9.87
CA GLU A 125 -10.21 -16.69 11.16
C GLU A 125 -8.72 -16.86 11.48
N LYS A 126 -8.18 -18.09 11.34
CA LYS A 126 -6.75 -18.36 11.54
C LYS A 126 -5.88 -17.51 10.61
N LEU A 127 -6.30 -17.37 9.35
CA LEU A 127 -5.60 -16.56 8.36
C LEU A 127 -5.61 -15.06 8.72
N ILE A 128 -6.73 -14.53 9.18
CA ILE A 128 -6.85 -13.14 9.64
C ILE A 128 -5.92 -12.92 10.83
N ILE A 129 -5.92 -13.83 11.81
CA ILE A 129 -5.03 -13.77 12.98
C ILE A 129 -3.56 -13.77 12.56
N PHE A 130 -3.15 -14.68 11.66
CA PHE A 130 -1.79 -14.72 11.12
C PHE A 130 -1.41 -13.39 10.46
N THR A 131 -2.30 -12.88 9.62
CA THR A 131 -2.09 -11.63 8.89
C THR A 131 -1.92 -10.46 9.84
N CYS A 132 -2.82 -10.32 10.82
CA CYS A 132 -2.74 -9.28 11.85
C CYS A 132 -1.50 -9.39 12.72
N ALA A 133 -1.10 -10.60 13.12
CA ALA A 133 0.09 -10.84 13.94
C ALA A 133 1.37 -10.39 13.21
N ASN A 134 1.51 -10.78 11.94
CA ASN A 134 2.69 -10.44 11.14
C ASN A 134 2.70 -8.98 10.67
N SER A 135 1.53 -8.33 10.60
CA SER A 135 1.43 -6.89 10.33
C SER A 135 1.79 -6.02 11.56
N ARG A 136 1.77 -6.59 12.77
CA ARG A 136 2.01 -5.87 14.03
C ARG A 136 3.49 -5.69 14.35
N ALA A 137 4.35 -6.54 13.79
CA ALA A 137 5.78 -6.58 14.10
C ALA A 137 6.55 -5.36 13.58
N SER A 138 5.99 -4.61 12.63
CA SER A 138 6.61 -3.40 12.06
C SER A 138 6.42 -2.16 12.95
N VAL A 139 5.65 -2.23 14.05
CA VAL A 139 5.61 -1.11 15.00
C VAL A 139 6.99 -0.99 15.65
N PRO A 140 7.70 0.13 15.47
CA PRO A 140 9.10 0.12 15.78
C PRO A 140 9.37 -0.07 17.27
N ARG A 141 10.42 -0.87 17.58
CA ARG A 141 10.96 -1.12 18.92
C ARG A 141 11.32 0.15 19.72
N TRP A 142 11.31 1.32 19.08
CA TRP A 142 11.56 2.64 19.67
C TRP A 142 10.31 3.37 20.21
N MET A 143 9.09 2.83 20.06
CA MET A 143 7.97 3.35 20.87
C MET A 143 8.27 3.07 22.36
N PRO A 144 8.31 4.09 23.24
CA PRO A 144 8.49 3.85 24.66
C PRO A 144 7.38 2.92 25.11
N SER A 145 7.78 1.82 25.72
CA SER A 145 6.95 0.70 26.16
C SER A 145 5.79 1.16 27.05
N ARG A 146 4.69 1.59 26.43
CA ARG A 146 3.40 1.79 27.10
C ARG A 146 2.31 1.08 26.31
N LYS A 147 2.05 -0.13 26.79
CA LYS A 147 0.77 -0.86 26.73
C LYS A 147 0.10 -0.96 25.34
N VAL A 148 0.56 -1.91 24.53
CA VAL A 148 -0.21 -2.45 23.38
C VAL A 148 -0.79 -3.86 23.70
N LYS A 149 -0.69 -4.32 24.96
CA LYS A 149 -1.04 -5.71 25.33
C LYS A 149 -2.52 -5.97 25.67
N GLU A 150 -3.43 -5.00 25.57
CA GLU A 150 -4.78 -5.14 26.14
C GLU A 150 -5.97 -4.94 25.17
N ARG A 151 -5.77 -4.96 23.84
CA ARG A 151 -6.88 -4.58 22.92
C ARG A 151 -7.11 -5.48 21.70
N CYS A 152 -6.93 -6.79 21.85
CA CYS A 152 -7.36 -7.76 20.82
C CYS A 152 -8.14 -8.97 21.37
N SER A 153 -8.50 -9.00 22.66
CA SER A 153 -9.19 -10.14 23.28
C SER A 153 -10.68 -9.91 23.55
N THR A 154 -11.28 -8.84 23.03
CA THR A 154 -12.72 -8.59 23.16
C THR A 154 -13.22 -7.77 21.97
N THR A 155 -13.65 -8.47 20.92
CA THR A 155 -14.83 -8.19 20.08
C THR A 155 -15.03 -9.37 19.16
#